data_AF-A0A085WXI2-F1
#
_entry.id   AF-A0A085WXI2-F1
#
_cell.length_a   1.000
_cell.length_b   1.000
_cell.length_c   1.000
_cell.angle_alpha   90.00
_cell.angle_beta   90.00
_cell.angle_gamma   90.00
#
_symmetry.space_group_name_H-M   'P 1'
#
loop_
_entity.id
_entity.type
_entity.pdbx_description
1 polymer ?
#
loop_
_entity_poly.entity_id
_entity_poly.type
_entity_poly.pdbx_seq_one_letter_code
_entity_poly.pdbx_strand_id
1 'polypeptide(L)'
;MRVSTRLVLPVFLVGFAAAAQPVSVQPTVETQAVVRGGSATQDTALWVNPGTPAQSLLLVADPTVGLVSFGLNGGERQALLSDGVASGVDVRDGFTLQGGTAPLVVVANGTLQALTAYVVDPLTLQLRRVDTGNLILPNFSPRSVTLYRSSVSGVLYAFTSNASGTLQQVELRPGTDGGVDGVPVRSLSVGGTIVGAVADDQQGFLFVAQQNTGILRFSAEPTANDTPTTVASVGAPLTAPLGGVSLYALPDGTGYLLAASEGGDQVVIYERTPPHAVVGSFALVQNGAIDRVDAPVLVEATSRWLGPDFPGGLVAVHDEINDPTQNDKLVAWATVASSFSPPLSSTPVPTDGGTDGGTGGRDGGIVGGGGIGDGPSYPVEPDSGCNCATASVPGTLLLGLAGLALLRRRRQE
;
A
#
# COMPACT_ATOMS: atom_id res chain seq x y z
N MET A 1 -7.65 -5.68 -83.00
CA MET A 1 -7.75 -4.78 -81.83
C MET A 1 -7.32 -5.56 -80.59
N ARG A 2 -6.16 -5.25 -79.99
CA ARG A 2 -5.71 -5.87 -78.73
C ARG A 2 -6.01 -4.89 -77.60
N VAL A 3 -6.93 -5.27 -76.72
CA VAL A 3 -7.29 -4.53 -75.51
C VAL A 3 -6.26 -4.87 -74.43
N SER A 4 -5.59 -3.85 -73.89
CA SER A 4 -4.60 -3.98 -72.83
C SER A 4 -5.28 -3.70 -71.50
N THR A 5 -5.55 -4.75 -70.73
CA THR A 5 -6.20 -4.65 -69.41
C THR A 5 -5.16 -4.32 -68.36
N ARG A 6 -5.19 -3.09 -67.82
CA ARG A 6 -4.34 -2.70 -66.69
C ARG A 6 -4.98 -3.19 -65.38
N LEU A 7 -4.29 -4.09 -64.70
CA LEU A 7 -4.64 -4.54 -63.34
C LEU A 7 -4.20 -3.46 -62.35
N VAL A 8 -5.13 -2.88 -61.60
CA VAL A 8 -4.83 -1.98 -60.48
C VAL A 8 -4.95 -2.79 -59.20
N LEU A 9 -3.83 -2.96 -58.50
CA LEU A 9 -3.77 -3.64 -57.21
C LEU A 9 -3.93 -2.58 -56.09
N PRO A 10 -4.98 -2.65 -55.25
CA PRO A 10 -5.09 -1.74 -54.11
C PRO A 10 -4.10 -2.18 -53.02
N VAL A 11 -3.16 -1.30 -52.70
CA VAL A 11 -2.28 -1.46 -51.53
C VAL A 11 -3.08 -1.00 -50.31
N PHE A 12 -3.52 -1.94 -49.48
CA PHE A 12 -4.03 -1.64 -48.14
C PHE A 12 -2.84 -1.39 -47.21
N LEU A 13 -2.59 -0.11 -46.90
CA LEU A 13 -1.71 0.27 -45.79
C LEU A 13 -2.41 -0.07 -44.48
N VAL A 14 -2.05 -1.22 -43.90
CA VAL A 14 -2.36 -1.52 -42.51
C VAL A 14 -1.40 -0.70 -41.65
N GLY A 15 -1.87 0.45 -41.15
CA GLY A 15 -1.12 1.23 -40.18
C GLY A 15 -1.04 0.47 -38.86
N PHE A 16 0.14 -0.01 -38.50
CA PHE A 16 0.41 -0.39 -37.12
C PHE A 16 0.30 0.88 -36.28
N ALA A 17 -0.64 0.93 -35.34
CA ALA A 17 -0.66 1.98 -34.34
C ALA A 17 0.66 1.89 -33.54
N ALA A 18 1.56 2.84 -33.75
CA ALA A 18 2.75 2.97 -32.92
C ALA A 18 2.26 3.20 -31.49
N ALA A 19 2.70 2.36 -30.55
CA ALA A 19 2.43 2.59 -29.14
C ALA A 19 2.97 3.97 -28.75
N ALA A 20 2.17 4.74 -28.02
CA ALA A 20 2.61 6.03 -27.50
C ALA A 20 3.85 5.81 -26.63
N GLN A 21 4.87 6.65 -26.81
CA GLN A 21 6.07 6.60 -25.97
C GLN A 21 5.70 6.93 -24.52
N PRO A 22 6.33 6.30 -23.52
CA PRO A 22 6.11 6.65 -22.13
C PRO A 22 6.48 8.11 -21.89
N VAL A 23 5.71 8.80 -21.04
CA VAL A 23 6.09 10.14 -20.59
C VAL A 23 7.28 10.03 -19.63
N SER A 24 8.25 10.93 -19.75
CA SER A 24 9.41 10.95 -18.85
C SER A 24 9.07 11.68 -17.56
N VAL A 25 9.42 11.07 -16.43
CA VAL A 25 9.19 11.64 -15.10
C VAL A 25 10.49 11.56 -14.30
N GLN A 26 10.81 12.60 -13.53
CA GLN A 26 12.02 12.63 -12.70
C GLN A 26 11.68 12.26 -11.25
N PRO A 27 12.32 11.23 -10.66
CA PRO A 27 12.21 10.94 -9.24
C PRO A 27 12.92 12.01 -8.41
N THR A 28 12.53 12.13 -7.15
CA THR A 28 13.09 13.14 -6.22
C THR A 28 13.82 12.52 -5.03
N VAL A 29 13.57 11.24 -4.75
CA VAL A 29 14.23 10.47 -3.68
C VAL A 29 14.54 9.08 -4.21
N GLU A 30 15.58 8.45 -3.69
CA GLU A 30 15.83 7.02 -3.84
C GLU A 30 16.17 6.41 -2.48
N THR A 31 15.82 5.14 -2.28
CA THR A 31 16.18 4.43 -1.04
C THR A 31 17.66 4.10 -1.00
N GLN A 32 18.21 4.02 0.20
CA GLN A 32 19.52 3.44 0.42
C GLN A 32 19.51 1.98 -0.05
N ALA A 33 20.58 1.58 -0.72
CA ALA A 33 20.83 0.19 -1.07
C ALA A 33 20.82 -0.71 0.17
N VAL A 34 20.19 -1.88 0.06
CA VAL A 34 20.28 -2.93 1.09
C VAL A 34 21.58 -3.70 0.88
N VAL A 35 22.70 -3.19 1.40
CA VAL A 35 24.06 -3.69 1.05
C VAL A 35 24.39 -5.07 1.66
N ARG A 36 23.49 -5.69 2.43
CA ARG A 36 23.77 -6.94 3.15
C ARG A 36 23.61 -8.18 2.26
N GLY A 37 24.67 -8.54 1.54
CA GLY A 37 24.83 -9.89 0.96
C GLY A 37 24.32 -10.10 -0.47
N GLY A 38 24.21 -9.05 -1.29
CA GLY A 38 23.68 -9.17 -2.67
C GLY A 38 22.15 -9.19 -2.71
N SER A 39 21.55 -8.40 -1.82
CA SER A 39 20.10 -8.15 -1.70
C SER A 39 19.41 -7.92 -3.04
N ALA A 40 18.21 -8.45 -3.14
CA ALA A 40 17.29 -8.24 -4.27
C ALA A 40 15.88 -8.08 -3.70
N THR A 41 15.38 -6.85 -3.65
CA THR A 41 14.01 -6.52 -3.21
C THR A 41 13.02 -7.48 -3.88
N GLN A 42 12.27 -8.25 -3.08
CA GLN A 42 11.25 -9.17 -3.59
C GLN A 42 9.87 -8.51 -3.66
N ASP A 43 9.59 -7.57 -2.76
CA ASP A 43 8.30 -6.90 -2.67
C ASP A 43 8.41 -5.63 -1.83
N THR A 44 7.49 -4.69 -2.07
CA THR A 44 7.47 -3.38 -1.43
C THR A 44 6.04 -2.98 -1.06
N ALA A 45 5.84 -2.51 0.17
CA ALA A 45 4.57 -1.98 0.66
C ALA A 45 4.75 -0.63 1.34
N LEU A 46 3.73 0.23 1.31
CA LEU A 46 3.79 1.54 1.95
C LEU A 46 2.84 1.64 3.15
N TRP A 47 3.41 1.79 4.34
CA TRP A 47 2.65 2.12 5.54
C TRP A 47 2.55 3.63 5.73
N VAL A 48 1.33 4.18 5.66
CA VAL A 48 1.09 5.60 5.89
C VAL A 48 0.80 5.87 7.37
N ASN A 49 1.69 6.63 8.02
CA ASN A 49 1.55 6.96 9.42
C ASN A 49 0.36 7.92 9.64
N PRO A 50 -0.69 7.51 10.39
CA PRO A 50 -1.90 8.33 10.54
C PRO A 50 -1.68 9.57 11.42
N GLY A 51 -0.71 9.55 12.34
CA GLY A 51 -0.42 10.67 13.23
C GLY A 51 0.55 11.68 12.62
N THR A 52 1.55 11.19 11.89
CA THR A 52 2.57 12.02 11.24
C THR A 52 2.87 11.50 9.83
N PRO A 53 2.07 11.83 8.80
CA PRO A 53 2.20 11.20 7.49
C PRO A 53 3.56 11.38 6.79
N ALA A 54 4.32 12.45 7.10
CA ALA A 54 5.71 12.62 6.63
C ALA A 54 6.70 11.59 7.22
N GLN A 55 6.29 10.86 8.26
CA GLN A 55 7.02 9.77 8.91
C GLN A 55 6.46 8.39 8.52
N SER A 56 5.84 8.29 7.35
CA SER A 56 5.43 7.02 6.75
C SER A 56 6.65 6.16 6.39
N LEU A 57 6.42 4.86 6.24
CA LEU A 57 7.49 3.90 5.99
C LEU A 57 7.24 3.14 4.70
N LEU A 58 8.27 3.05 3.87
CA LEU A 58 8.37 2.03 2.83
C LEU A 58 8.90 0.75 3.47
N LEU A 59 8.21 -0.35 3.27
CA LEU A 59 8.50 -1.67 3.82
C LEU A 59 8.95 -2.58 2.68
N VAL A 60 10.12 -3.19 2.82
CA VAL A 60 10.77 -4.00 1.79
C VAL A 60 10.97 -5.41 2.31
N ALA A 61 10.46 -6.39 1.56
CA ALA A 61 10.80 -7.80 1.73
C ALA A 61 12.11 -8.09 0.99
N ASP A 62 13.11 -8.52 1.73
CA ASP A 62 14.43 -8.86 1.22
C ASP A 62 14.74 -10.35 1.47
N PRO A 63 15.25 -11.09 0.48
CA PRO A 63 15.41 -12.54 0.59
C PRO A 63 16.61 -12.94 1.46
N THR A 64 17.52 -12.01 1.74
CA THR A 64 18.74 -12.24 2.53
C THR A 64 18.61 -11.69 3.95
N VAL A 65 17.98 -10.53 4.09
CA VAL A 65 17.80 -9.82 5.35
C VAL A 65 16.48 -10.21 5.99
N GLY A 66 15.35 -10.07 5.29
CA GLY A 66 14.03 -10.25 5.86
C GLY A 66 13.14 -9.03 5.62
N LEU A 67 12.80 -8.29 6.67
CA LEU A 67 11.97 -7.09 6.55
C LEU A 67 12.80 -5.84 6.83
N VAL A 68 12.92 -4.96 5.83
CA VAL A 68 13.61 -3.68 5.95
C VAL A 68 12.58 -2.55 5.85
N SER A 69 12.79 -1.47 6.60
CA SER A 69 11.95 -0.28 6.52
C SER A 69 12.79 0.95 6.20
N PHE A 70 12.24 1.82 5.36
CA PHE A 70 12.82 3.09 4.94
C PHE A 70 11.88 4.24 5.24
N GLY A 71 12.42 5.39 5.61
CA GLY A 71 11.65 6.62 5.63
C GLY A 71 11.43 7.16 4.21
N LEU A 72 10.50 8.11 4.06
CA LEU A 72 10.22 8.77 2.77
C LEU A 72 11.39 9.59 2.21
N ASN A 73 12.44 9.79 3.00
CA ASN A 73 13.71 10.39 2.57
C ASN A 73 14.74 9.36 2.05
N GLY A 74 14.35 8.09 1.95
CA GLY A 74 15.18 7.00 1.46
C GLY A 74 16.10 6.36 2.51
N GLY A 75 16.17 6.88 3.74
CA GLY A 75 17.06 6.34 4.77
C GLY A 75 16.50 5.06 5.42
N GLU A 76 17.35 4.04 5.58
CA GLU A 76 17.02 2.82 6.35
C GLU A 76 16.67 3.21 7.80
N ARG A 77 15.55 2.69 8.31
CA ARG A 77 15.06 2.92 9.67
C ARG A 77 15.29 1.71 10.56
N GLN A 78 15.02 0.52 10.03
CA GLN A 78 15.14 -0.73 10.75
C GLN A 78 15.28 -1.88 9.76
N ALA A 79 16.10 -2.86 10.11
CA ALA A 79 16.16 -4.16 9.45
C ALA A 79 15.88 -5.25 10.49
N LEU A 80 14.87 -6.07 10.22
CA LEU A 80 14.49 -7.23 11.01
C LEU A 80 14.92 -8.50 10.27
N LEU A 81 15.85 -9.23 10.88
CA LEU A 81 16.34 -10.47 10.32
C LEU A 81 15.23 -11.53 10.35
N SER A 82 14.93 -12.14 9.21
CA SER A 82 13.98 -13.26 9.14
C SER A 82 14.69 -14.60 9.11
N ASP A 83 14.05 -15.60 9.71
CA ASP A 83 14.43 -16.99 9.48
C ASP A 83 13.97 -17.38 8.06
N GLY A 84 14.89 -17.45 7.10
CA GLY A 84 14.58 -17.79 5.71
C GLY A 84 14.15 -16.60 4.85
N VAL A 85 13.63 -16.91 3.66
CA VAL A 85 13.44 -15.94 2.57
C VAL A 85 12.12 -15.18 2.73
N ALA A 86 12.21 -13.87 3.02
CA ALA A 86 11.07 -12.97 2.88
C ALA A 86 10.83 -12.68 1.39
N SER A 87 9.65 -13.04 0.90
CA SER A 87 9.30 -13.01 -0.52
C SER A 87 8.14 -12.07 -0.85
N GLY A 88 7.43 -11.56 0.15
CA GLY A 88 6.32 -10.65 -0.02
C GLY A 88 6.08 -9.83 1.24
N VAL A 89 5.52 -8.63 1.11
CA VAL A 89 5.12 -7.79 2.23
C VAL A 89 3.89 -6.97 1.87
N ASP A 90 2.93 -6.85 2.79
CA ASP A 90 1.83 -5.88 2.68
C ASP A 90 1.40 -5.43 4.08
N VAL A 91 0.72 -4.29 4.16
CA VAL A 91 0.31 -3.61 5.40
C VAL A 91 -1.11 -3.09 5.33
N ARG A 92 -1.86 -3.26 6.43
CA ARG A 92 -3.16 -2.60 6.63
C ARG A 92 -3.29 -2.08 8.06
N ASP A 93 -3.72 -0.83 8.20
CA ASP A 93 -4.08 -0.22 9.48
C ASP A 93 -5.30 -0.92 10.11
N GLY A 94 -5.56 -0.76 11.40
CA GLY A 94 -6.87 -1.10 11.97
C GLY A 94 -7.07 -2.58 12.34
N PHE A 95 -6.02 -3.39 12.46
CA PHE A 95 -6.15 -4.77 12.90
C PHE A 95 -6.25 -4.86 14.43
N THR A 96 -7.16 -5.70 14.93
CA THR A 96 -7.38 -5.86 16.37
C THR A 96 -6.48 -6.95 16.93
N LEU A 97 -5.70 -6.63 17.97
CA LEU A 97 -4.90 -7.56 18.76
C LEU A 97 -5.35 -7.50 20.23
N GLN A 98 -4.90 -8.44 21.06
CA GLN A 98 -5.26 -8.45 22.49
C GLN A 98 -4.86 -7.15 23.24
N GLY A 99 -3.86 -6.42 22.74
CA GLY A 99 -3.39 -5.15 23.30
C GLY A 99 -4.01 -3.88 22.69
N GLY A 100 -4.96 -4.01 21.76
CA GLY A 100 -5.58 -2.89 21.05
C GLY A 100 -5.47 -3.00 19.54
N THR A 101 -5.79 -1.90 18.85
CA THR A 101 -5.73 -1.82 17.40
C THR A 101 -4.37 -1.31 16.93
N ALA A 102 -3.78 -1.95 15.93
CA ALA A 102 -2.49 -1.57 15.37
C ALA A 102 -2.45 -1.77 13.84
N PRO A 103 -1.50 -1.13 13.13
CA PRO A 103 -1.15 -1.51 11.77
C PRO A 103 -0.56 -2.90 11.75
N LEU A 104 -1.12 -3.79 10.91
CA LEU A 104 -0.61 -5.14 10.72
C LEU A 104 0.20 -5.19 9.43
N VAL A 105 1.47 -5.54 9.56
CA VAL A 105 2.36 -5.88 8.45
C VAL A 105 2.46 -7.40 8.39
N VAL A 106 2.25 -7.95 7.21
CA VAL A 106 2.37 -9.40 6.98
C VAL A 106 3.46 -9.64 5.96
N VAL A 107 4.33 -10.61 6.23
CA VAL A 107 5.44 -11.01 5.37
C VAL A 107 5.26 -12.45 4.94
N ALA A 108 5.33 -12.72 3.64
CA ALA A 108 5.38 -14.08 3.11
C ALA A 108 6.78 -14.67 3.27
N ASN A 109 6.87 -15.87 3.84
CA ASN A 109 8.13 -16.59 3.98
C ASN A 109 8.02 -18.02 3.45
N GLY A 110 8.61 -18.24 2.28
CA GLY A 110 8.56 -19.51 1.58
C GLY A 110 9.33 -20.63 2.28
N THR A 111 10.42 -20.30 2.98
CA THR A 111 11.27 -21.24 3.72
C THR A 111 10.55 -21.80 4.94
N LEU A 112 9.84 -20.92 5.67
CA LEU A 112 9.04 -21.30 6.84
C LEU A 112 7.68 -21.88 6.48
N GLN A 113 7.28 -21.82 5.20
CA GLN A 113 5.93 -22.17 4.75
C GLN A 113 4.85 -21.40 5.52
N ALA A 114 5.07 -20.10 5.72
CA ALA A 114 4.28 -19.33 6.65
C ALA A 114 4.15 -17.85 6.28
N LEU A 115 3.15 -17.21 6.86
CA LEU A 115 3.07 -15.76 6.95
C LEU A 115 3.53 -15.32 8.34
N THR A 116 4.41 -14.33 8.40
CA THR A 116 4.90 -13.74 9.66
C THR A 116 4.25 -12.38 9.86
N ALA A 117 3.87 -12.06 11.09
CA ALA A 117 3.09 -10.87 11.41
C ALA A 117 3.89 -9.89 12.28
N TYR A 118 3.89 -8.63 11.89
CA TYR A 118 4.51 -7.53 12.61
C TYR A 118 3.49 -6.41 12.84
N VAL A 119 3.73 -5.60 13.85
CA VAL A 119 3.05 -4.30 14.01
C VAL A 119 4.05 -3.17 13.91
N VAL A 120 3.58 -2.03 13.43
CA VAL A 120 4.35 -0.77 13.45
C VAL A 120 3.89 0.08 14.62
N ASP A 121 4.84 0.51 15.47
CA ASP A 121 4.58 1.56 16.45
C ASP A 121 4.64 2.93 15.76
N PRO A 122 3.54 3.71 15.75
CA PRO A 122 3.48 4.94 14.99
C PRO A 122 4.28 6.11 15.58
N LEU A 123 4.75 5.99 16.82
CA LEU A 123 5.56 6.99 17.50
C LEU A 123 7.05 6.72 17.33
N THR A 124 7.45 5.47 17.53
CA THR A 124 8.87 5.07 17.44
C THR A 124 9.28 4.66 16.03
N LEU A 125 8.31 4.40 15.15
CA LEU A 125 8.48 3.86 13.80
C LEU A 125 9.17 2.50 13.79
N GLN A 126 9.11 1.77 14.91
CA GLN A 126 9.69 0.44 15.03
C GLN A 126 8.65 -0.63 14.70
N LEU A 127 9.07 -1.58 13.89
CA LEU A 127 8.38 -2.83 13.66
C LEU A 127 8.73 -3.84 14.76
N ARG A 128 7.70 -4.53 15.24
CA ARG A 128 7.84 -5.61 16.21
C ARG A 128 7.01 -6.81 15.78
N ARG A 129 7.62 -7.99 15.81
CA ARG A 129 6.95 -9.26 15.55
C ARG A 129 5.86 -9.52 16.60
N VAL A 130 4.71 -9.99 16.15
CA VAL A 130 3.54 -10.28 17.01
C VAL A 130 3.02 -11.70 16.89
N ASP A 131 3.44 -12.48 15.91
CA ASP A 131 3.10 -13.89 15.85
C ASP A 131 3.97 -14.72 16.80
N THR A 132 3.35 -15.64 17.54
CA THR A 132 4.05 -16.51 18.51
C THR A 132 4.41 -17.87 17.92
N GLY A 133 4.03 -18.16 16.66
CA GLY A 133 4.27 -19.46 16.01
C GLY A 133 4.32 -19.49 14.49
N ASN A 134 4.36 -18.32 13.83
CA ASN A 134 4.02 -18.15 12.41
C ASN A 134 2.60 -18.59 12.06
N LEU A 135 2.01 -17.93 11.07
CA LEU A 135 0.81 -18.43 10.42
C LEU A 135 1.22 -19.51 9.41
N ILE A 136 1.39 -20.73 9.91
CA ILE A 136 1.79 -21.88 9.09
C ILE A 136 0.69 -22.20 8.07
N LEU A 137 1.10 -22.38 6.81
CA LEU A 137 0.24 -22.83 5.72
C LEU A 137 0.73 -24.22 5.28
N PRO A 138 0.18 -25.31 5.86
CA PRO A 138 0.71 -26.65 5.61
C PRO A 138 0.68 -27.00 4.13
N ASN A 139 1.81 -27.47 3.60
CA ASN A 139 1.98 -27.82 2.18
C ASN A 139 1.85 -26.63 1.21
N PHE A 140 2.00 -25.40 1.70
CA PHE A 140 1.98 -24.19 0.89
C PHE A 140 3.23 -23.36 1.19
N SER A 141 4.04 -23.10 0.17
CA SER A 141 5.22 -22.24 0.28
C SER A 141 4.87 -20.86 -0.29
N PRO A 142 4.60 -19.87 0.57
CA PRO A 142 4.15 -18.56 0.13
C PRO A 142 5.26 -17.77 -0.57
N ARG A 143 4.91 -17.08 -1.64
CA ARG A 143 5.80 -16.27 -2.49
C ARG A 143 5.40 -14.82 -2.60
N SER A 144 4.19 -14.47 -2.21
CA SER A 144 3.71 -13.10 -2.13
C SER A 144 2.68 -12.99 -1.02
N VAL A 145 2.36 -11.78 -0.59
CA VAL A 145 1.20 -11.52 0.26
C VAL A 145 0.55 -10.21 -0.15
N THR A 146 -0.78 -10.21 -0.22
CA THR A 146 -1.60 -9.02 -0.46
C THR A 146 -2.74 -9.05 0.55
N LEU A 147 -2.84 -8.01 1.36
CA LEU A 147 -3.89 -7.84 2.35
C LEU A 147 -5.13 -7.20 1.72
N TYR A 148 -6.29 -7.65 2.18
CA TYR A 148 -7.59 -7.16 1.75
C TYR A 148 -8.49 -6.98 2.96
N ARG A 149 -9.01 -5.77 3.16
CA ARG A 149 -10.12 -5.54 4.10
C ARG A 149 -11.43 -5.52 3.32
N SER A 150 -12.30 -6.45 3.65
CA SER A 150 -13.64 -6.49 3.07
C SER A 150 -14.45 -5.26 3.51
N SER A 151 -14.89 -4.45 2.54
CA SER A 151 -15.85 -3.37 2.79
C SER A 151 -17.24 -3.89 3.16
N VAL A 152 -17.53 -5.17 2.89
CA VAL A 152 -18.80 -5.83 3.22
C VAL A 152 -18.82 -6.30 4.68
N SER A 153 -17.75 -6.96 5.13
CA SER A 153 -17.71 -7.64 6.44
C SER A 153 -16.79 -6.97 7.47
N GLY A 154 -15.88 -6.08 7.03
CA GLY A 154 -14.81 -5.51 7.86
C GLY A 154 -13.66 -6.46 8.16
N VAL A 155 -13.75 -7.73 7.74
CA VAL A 155 -12.76 -8.77 8.01
C VAL A 155 -11.51 -8.53 7.16
N LEU A 156 -10.33 -8.79 7.76
CA LEU A 156 -9.04 -8.72 7.07
C LEU A 156 -8.65 -10.10 6.55
N TYR A 157 -8.24 -10.16 5.29
CA TYR A 157 -7.76 -11.35 4.61
C TYR A 157 -6.34 -11.11 4.10
N ALA A 158 -5.58 -12.20 3.95
CA ALA A 158 -4.35 -12.25 3.18
C ALA A 158 -4.56 -13.15 1.95
N PHE A 159 -4.22 -12.67 0.78
CA PHE A 159 -3.99 -13.48 -0.41
C PHE A 159 -2.51 -13.79 -0.50
N THR A 160 -2.14 -15.06 -0.58
CA THR A 160 -0.74 -15.46 -0.75
C THR A 160 -0.59 -16.41 -1.92
N SER A 161 0.42 -16.18 -2.76
CA SER A 161 0.69 -17.01 -3.93
C SER A 161 1.73 -18.09 -3.65
N ASN A 162 1.78 -19.13 -4.49
CA ASN A 162 2.90 -20.07 -4.53
C ASN A 162 3.48 -20.21 -5.94
N ALA A 163 4.55 -20.99 -6.06
CA ALA A 163 5.26 -21.24 -7.33
C ALA A 163 4.39 -21.81 -8.46
N SER A 164 3.25 -22.44 -8.12
CA SER A 164 2.36 -23.08 -9.10
C SER A 164 1.32 -22.14 -9.70
N GLY A 165 1.27 -20.88 -9.26
CA GLY A 165 0.23 -19.94 -9.69
C GLY A 165 -1.10 -20.13 -8.96
N THR A 166 -1.06 -20.67 -7.74
CA THR A 166 -2.22 -20.73 -6.84
C THR A 166 -2.20 -19.55 -5.88
N LEU A 167 -3.32 -18.85 -5.72
CA LEU A 167 -3.56 -17.88 -4.65
C LEU A 167 -4.44 -18.49 -3.58
N GLN A 168 -3.96 -18.50 -2.35
CA GLN A 168 -4.75 -18.91 -1.19
C GLN A 168 -5.21 -17.66 -0.44
N GLN A 169 -6.52 -17.54 -0.22
CA GLN A 169 -7.11 -16.52 0.64
C GLN A 169 -7.21 -17.06 2.06
N VAL A 170 -6.66 -16.32 2.99
CA VAL A 170 -6.59 -16.65 4.41
C VAL A 170 -7.28 -15.55 5.20
N GLU A 171 -8.31 -15.89 5.95
CA GLU A 171 -8.94 -14.97 6.89
C GLU A 171 -8.01 -14.76 8.10
N LEU A 172 -7.66 -13.53 8.42
CA LEU A 172 -6.79 -13.19 9.55
C LEU A 172 -7.61 -12.84 10.78
N ARG A 173 -7.24 -13.43 11.94
CA ARG A 173 -7.98 -13.31 13.20
C ARG A 173 -7.03 -13.01 14.36
N PRO A 174 -7.49 -12.31 15.42
CA PRO A 174 -6.71 -12.19 16.64
C PRO A 174 -6.46 -13.58 17.25
N GLY A 175 -5.19 -13.88 17.54
CA GLY A 175 -4.79 -15.15 18.14
C GLY A 175 -5.10 -15.23 19.63
N THR A 176 -5.25 -16.46 20.13
CA THR A 176 -5.47 -16.72 21.59
C THR A 176 -4.24 -16.41 22.45
N ASP A 177 -3.06 -16.35 21.84
CA ASP A 177 -1.76 -16.04 22.43
C ASP A 177 -1.37 -14.54 22.35
N GLY A 178 -2.26 -13.71 21.81
CA GLY A 178 -2.01 -12.28 21.60
C GLY A 178 -1.46 -11.93 20.21
N GLY A 179 -1.22 -12.92 19.35
CA GLY A 179 -0.73 -12.75 17.98
C GLY A 179 -1.83 -12.74 16.92
N VAL A 180 -1.51 -13.33 15.77
CA VAL A 180 -2.39 -13.43 14.60
C VAL A 180 -2.56 -14.89 14.19
N ASP A 181 -3.79 -15.35 14.16
CA ASP A 181 -4.20 -16.63 13.59
C ASP A 181 -4.73 -16.42 12.17
N GLY A 182 -4.78 -17.51 11.39
CA GLY A 182 -5.35 -17.45 10.05
C GLY A 182 -5.96 -18.75 9.58
N VAL A 183 -7.05 -18.62 8.83
CA VAL A 183 -7.84 -19.76 8.34
C VAL A 183 -7.98 -19.66 6.83
N PRO A 184 -7.51 -20.64 6.04
CA PRO A 184 -7.75 -20.67 4.60
C PRO A 184 -9.25 -20.74 4.31
N VAL A 185 -9.75 -19.82 3.49
CA VAL A 185 -11.19 -19.70 3.15
C VAL A 185 -11.47 -19.85 1.66
N ARG A 186 -10.47 -19.65 0.79
CA ARG A 186 -10.62 -19.73 -0.66
C ARG A 186 -9.29 -20.06 -1.33
N SER A 187 -9.34 -20.73 -2.48
CA SER A 187 -8.17 -21.03 -3.31
C SER A 187 -8.50 -20.71 -4.76
N LEU A 188 -7.62 -19.95 -5.43
CA LEU A 188 -7.77 -19.51 -6.80
C LEU A 188 -6.61 -20.02 -7.64
N SER A 189 -6.90 -20.55 -8.83
CA SER A 189 -5.87 -20.92 -9.79
C SER A 189 -5.77 -19.85 -10.87
N VAL A 190 -4.58 -19.26 -11.00
CA VAL A 190 -4.27 -18.22 -11.99
C VAL A 190 -3.76 -18.83 -13.30
N GLY A 191 -3.21 -20.05 -13.25
CA GLY A 191 -2.75 -20.78 -14.43
C GLY A 191 -1.36 -20.39 -14.94
N GLY A 192 -0.57 -19.65 -14.15
CA GLY A 192 0.81 -19.30 -14.48
C GLY A 192 1.53 -18.56 -13.35
N THR A 193 2.77 -18.13 -13.60
CA THR A 193 3.59 -17.39 -12.63
C THR A 193 2.93 -16.07 -12.27
N ILE A 194 2.65 -15.90 -10.97
CA ILE A 194 2.15 -14.65 -10.39
C ILE A 194 3.37 -13.84 -9.96
N VAL A 195 3.39 -12.56 -10.35
CA VAL A 195 4.49 -11.62 -10.08
C VAL A 195 4.06 -10.43 -9.21
N GLY A 196 2.76 -10.28 -8.99
CA GLY A 196 2.24 -9.31 -8.03
C GLY A 196 0.72 -9.36 -7.95
N ALA A 197 0.20 -8.80 -6.86
CA ALA A 197 -1.23 -8.62 -6.68
C ALA A 197 -1.51 -7.42 -5.79
N VAL A 198 -2.66 -6.78 -6.02
CA VAL A 198 -3.15 -5.67 -5.20
C VAL A 198 -4.66 -5.81 -5.00
N ALA A 199 -5.12 -5.58 -3.78
CA ALA A 199 -6.53 -5.64 -3.44
C ALA A 199 -7.12 -4.24 -3.22
N ASP A 200 -8.26 -4.00 -3.86
CA ASP A 200 -9.07 -2.79 -3.69
C ASP A 200 -10.10 -3.03 -2.58
N ASP A 201 -9.79 -2.57 -1.37
CA ASP A 201 -10.66 -2.70 -0.20
C ASP A 201 -12.05 -2.06 -0.43
N GLN A 202 -12.12 -0.96 -1.19
CA GLN A 202 -13.35 -0.22 -1.44
C GLN A 202 -14.24 -0.90 -2.49
N GLN A 203 -13.65 -1.36 -3.60
CA GLN A 203 -14.40 -1.96 -4.71
C GLN A 203 -14.53 -3.48 -4.61
N GLY A 204 -13.80 -4.13 -3.70
CA GLY A 204 -13.80 -5.58 -3.52
C GLY A 204 -13.14 -6.34 -4.67
N PHE A 205 -12.13 -5.74 -5.30
CA PHE A 205 -11.39 -6.34 -6.42
C PHE A 205 -10.02 -6.83 -5.98
N LEU A 206 -9.59 -7.97 -6.52
CA LEU A 206 -8.21 -8.45 -6.43
C LEU A 206 -7.62 -8.44 -7.84
N PHE A 207 -6.65 -7.58 -8.08
CA PHE A 207 -5.87 -7.55 -9.31
C PHE A 207 -4.65 -8.45 -9.16
N VAL A 208 -4.37 -9.26 -10.18
CA VAL A 208 -3.28 -10.25 -10.17
C VAL A 208 -2.50 -10.12 -11.48
N ALA A 209 -1.22 -9.83 -11.38
CA ALA A 209 -0.30 -9.80 -12.51
C ALA A 209 0.29 -11.19 -12.76
N GLN A 210 0.07 -11.70 -13.97
CA GLN A 210 0.63 -12.96 -14.47
C GLN A 210 1.74 -12.65 -15.47
N GLN A 211 2.97 -13.06 -15.13
CA GLN A 211 4.23 -12.54 -15.70
C GLN A 211 4.27 -12.39 -17.23
N ASN A 212 3.70 -13.36 -17.96
CA ASN A 212 3.79 -13.42 -19.42
C ASN A 212 2.41 -13.45 -20.10
N THR A 213 1.35 -13.08 -19.38
CA THR A 213 -0.03 -13.18 -19.88
C THR A 213 -0.77 -11.85 -19.77
N GLY A 214 -0.66 -11.17 -18.63
CA GLY A 214 -1.32 -9.89 -18.41
C GLY A 214 -1.85 -9.75 -16.98
N ILE A 215 -2.88 -8.93 -16.83
CA ILE A 215 -3.49 -8.63 -15.54
C ILE A 215 -4.91 -9.20 -15.52
N LEU A 216 -5.20 -9.96 -14.46
CA LEU A 216 -6.50 -10.52 -14.17
C LEU A 216 -7.13 -9.79 -12.99
N ARG A 217 -8.47 -9.75 -12.94
CA ARG A 217 -9.24 -9.26 -11.81
C ARG A 217 -10.20 -10.32 -11.31
N PHE A 218 -10.07 -10.67 -10.05
CA PHE A 218 -11.02 -11.49 -9.30
C PHE A 218 -11.85 -10.61 -8.36
N SER A 219 -12.98 -11.14 -7.87
CA SER A 219 -13.57 -10.63 -6.64
C SER A 219 -12.67 -10.98 -5.46
N ALA A 220 -12.46 -10.05 -4.54
CA ALA A 220 -11.69 -10.25 -3.31
C ALA A 220 -12.53 -10.90 -2.18
N GLU A 221 -13.85 -10.92 -2.30
CA GLU A 221 -14.71 -11.58 -1.30
C GLU A 221 -14.54 -13.12 -1.28
N PRO A 222 -14.52 -13.76 -0.09
CA PRO A 222 -14.20 -15.18 0.04
C PRO A 222 -15.27 -16.14 -0.51
N THR A 223 -16.52 -15.67 -0.65
CA THR A 223 -17.64 -16.48 -1.14
C THR A 223 -17.97 -16.22 -2.61
N ALA A 224 -17.17 -15.39 -3.30
CA ALA A 224 -17.40 -15.04 -4.69
C ALA A 224 -16.97 -16.16 -5.66
N ASN A 225 -17.39 -16.04 -6.92
CA ASN A 225 -16.96 -16.96 -7.96
C ASN A 225 -15.48 -16.79 -8.31
N ASP A 226 -14.83 -17.89 -8.68
CA ASP A 226 -13.38 -17.97 -8.95
C ASP A 226 -13.01 -17.59 -10.40
N THR A 227 -13.96 -17.06 -11.18
CA THR A 227 -13.71 -16.73 -12.58
C THR A 227 -13.13 -15.31 -12.69
N PRO A 228 -11.90 -15.14 -13.20
CA PRO A 228 -11.34 -13.82 -13.40
C PRO A 228 -11.95 -13.11 -14.61
N THR A 229 -11.90 -11.78 -14.58
CA THR A 229 -12.00 -10.94 -15.78
C THR A 229 -10.60 -10.52 -16.21
N THR A 230 -10.29 -10.57 -17.51
CA THR A 230 -9.04 -10.00 -18.02
C THR A 230 -9.12 -8.47 -18.00
N VAL A 231 -8.16 -7.83 -17.35
CA VAL A 231 -7.98 -6.37 -17.31
C VAL A 231 -7.12 -5.92 -18.47
N ALA A 232 -5.97 -6.57 -18.64
CA ALA A 232 -5.03 -6.30 -19.70
C ALA A 232 -4.35 -7.60 -20.13
N SER A 233 -3.97 -7.68 -21.41
CA SER A 233 -3.12 -8.76 -21.93
C SER A 233 -1.76 -8.18 -22.30
N VAL A 234 -0.71 -9.01 -22.24
CA VAL A 234 0.61 -8.64 -22.77
C VAL A 234 0.47 -8.20 -24.22
N GLY A 235 1.06 -7.04 -24.51
CA GLY A 235 0.93 -6.31 -25.75
C GLY A 235 1.10 -4.82 -25.45
N ALA A 236 1.71 -4.08 -26.36
CA ALA A 236 2.04 -2.68 -26.11
C ALA A 236 0.79 -1.88 -25.65
N PRO A 237 0.87 -1.11 -24.55
CA PRO A 237 2.10 -0.74 -23.84
C PRO A 237 2.58 -1.72 -22.74
N LEU A 238 1.83 -2.77 -22.40
CA LEU A 238 2.22 -3.75 -21.37
C LEU A 238 3.13 -4.83 -21.95
N THR A 239 4.43 -4.64 -21.83
CA THR A 239 5.45 -5.56 -22.38
C THR A 239 5.90 -6.55 -21.32
N ALA A 240 5.90 -7.84 -21.68
CA ALA A 240 6.39 -8.90 -20.80
C ALA A 240 7.93 -8.94 -20.76
N PRO A 241 8.53 -9.45 -19.67
CA PRO A 241 7.87 -9.87 -18.42
C PRO A 241 7.18 -8.70 -17.70
N LEU A 242 6.08 -9.00 -17.01
CA LEU A 242 5.42 -8.08 -16.09
C LEU A 242 6.09 -8.19 -14.71
N GLY A 243 6.08 -7.08 -13.98
CA GLY A 243 6.32 -7.04 -12.55
C GLY A 243 5.02 -6.93 -11.74
N GLY A 244 5.11 -6.27 -10.59
CA GLY A 244 4.03 -6.01 -9.66
C GLY A 244 2.98 -5.00 -10.13
N VAL A 245 1.90 -4.91 -9.36
CA VAL A 245 0.79 -3.98 -9.58
C VAL A 245 0.45 -3.27 -8.27
N SER A 246 0.01 -2.02 -8.35
CA SER A 246 -0.45 -1.25 -7.18
C SER A 246 -1.59 -0.31 -7.54
N LEU A 247 -2.27 0.24 -6.53
CA LEU A 247 -3.44 1.09 -6.69
C LEU A 247 -3.19 2.51 -6.18
N TYR A 248 -3.41 3.48 -7.06
CA TYR A 248 -3.57 4.87 -6.67
C TYR A 248 -5.07 5.18 -6.54
N ALA A 249 -5.64 4.95 -5.35
CA ALA A 249 -7.08 5.04 -5.10
C ALA A 249 -7.53 6.45 -4.71
N LEU A 250 -8.40 7.10 -5.50
CA LEU A 250 -8.97 8.42 -5.17
C LEU A 250 -10.24 8.30 -4.30
N PRO A 251 -10.59 9.34 -3.50
CA PRO A 251 -11.74 9.30 -2.58
C PRO A 251 -13.09 9.06 -3.24
N ASP A 252 -13.26 9.52 -4.47
CA ASP A 252 -14.50 9.42 -5.25
C ASP A 252 -14.70 8.03 -5.89
N GLY A 253 -13.83 7.07 -5.58
CA GLY A 253 -13.84 5.73 -6.16
C GLY A 253 -13.12 5.63 -7.50
N THR A 254 -12.65 6.75 -8.07
CA THR A 254 -11.78 6.75 -9.25
C THR A 254 -10.32 6.51 -8.83
N GLY A 255 -9.38 6.78 -9.74
CA GLY A 255 -7.96 6.59 -9.54
C GLY A 255 -7.39 5.61 -10.57
N TYR A 256 -6.27 4.98 -10.23
CA TYR A 256 -5.48 4.24 -11.21
C TYR A 256 -4.99 2.89 -10.69
N LEU A 257 -4.93 1.91 -11.58
CA LEU A 257 -4.16 0.68 -11.42
C LEU A 257 -2.83 0.88 -12.15
N LEU A 258 -1.72 0.76 -11.44
CA LEU A 258 -0.37 0.86 -11.98
C LEU A 258 0.19 -0.54 -12.14
N ALA A 259 0.91 -0.78 -13.25
CA ALA A 259 1.55 -2.05 -13.53
C ALA A 259 3.01 -1.82 -13.95
N ALA A 260 3.94 -2.44 -13.23
CA ALA A 260 5.34 -2.46 -13.61
C ALA A 260 5.51 -3.35 -14.87
N SER A 261 6.05 -2.78 -15.94
CA SER A 261 6.34 -3.46 -17.19
C SER A 261 7.85 -3.63 -17.29
N GLU A 262 8.39 -4.66 -16.66
CA GLU A 262 9.82 -4.97 -16.61
C GLU A 262 10.41 -4.99 -18.03
N GLY A 263 9.80 -5.76 -18.95
CA GLY A 263 10.28 -5.83 -20.34
C GLY A 263 10.07 -4.54 -21.17
N GLY A 264 9.46 -3.51 -20.60
CA GLY A 264 9.16 -2.24 -21.27
C GLY A 264 9.79 -1.01 -20.63
N ASP A 265 10.60 -1.16 -19.57
CA ASP A 265 11.24 -0.06 -18.82
C ASP A 265 10.27 1.06 -18.44
N GLN A 266 9.05 0.70 -18.05
CA GLN A 266 7.98 1.67 -17.78
C GLN A 266 6.95 1.14 -16.79
N VAL A 267 6.15 2.06 -16.26
CA VAL A 267 4.92 1.76 -15.52
C VAL A 267 3.73 2.10 -16.41
N VAL A 268 2.85 1.13 -16.63
CA VAL A 268 1.60 1.31 -17.38
C VAL A 268 0.47 1.65 -16.42
N ILE A 269 -0.33 2.65 -16.79
CA ILE A 269 -1.45 3.15 -15.99
C ILE A 269 -2.76 2.76 -16.67
N TYR A 270 -3.66 2.16 -15.88
CA TYR A 270 -5.04 1.88 -16.24
C TYR A 270 -5.98 2.63 -15.31
N GLU A 271 -7.19 2.93 -15.79
CA GLU A 271 -8.26 3.41 -14.92
C GLU A 271 -8.56 2.37 -13.83
N ARG A 272 -8.72 2.83 -12.60
CA ARG A 272 -9.13 1.95 -11.49
C ARG A 272 -10.55 1.44 -11.68
N THR A 273 -11.43 2.23 -12.29
CA THR A 273 -12.81 1.83 -12.54
C THR A 273 -12.94 0.94 -13.77
N PRO A 274 -13.84 -0.07 -13.78
CA PRO A 274 -14.13 -0.84 -14.98
C PRO A 274 -14.54 0.08 -16.16
N PRO A 275 -14.13 -0.21 -17.40
CA PRO A 275 -13.48 -1.44 -17.85
C PRO A 275 -11.95 -1.46 -17.69
N HIS A 276 -11.36 -0.58 -16.86
CA HIS A 276 -9.91 -0.46 -16.66
C HIS A 276 -9.16 -0.09 -17.94
N ALA A 277 -9.66 0.92 -18.64
CA ALA A 277 -9.04 1.39 -19.88
C ALA A 277 -7.60 1.85 -19.63
N VAL A 278 -6.70 1.60 -20.58
CA VAL A 278 -5.33 2.12 -20.53
C VAL A 278 -5.35 3.64 -20.63
N VAL A 279 -4.64 4.30 -19.72
CA VAL A 279 -4.49 5.75 -19.66
C VAL A 279 -3.22 6.18 -20.39
N GLY A 280 -2.14 5.42 -20.19
CA GLY A 280 -0.84 5.65 -20.80
C GLY A 280 0.26 4.97 -19.99
N SER A 281 1.50 5.41 -20.15
CA SER A 281 2.64 4.90 -19.39
C SER A 281 3.66 6.00 -19.11
N PHE A 282 4.50 5.79 -18.11
CA PHE A 282 5.62 6.67 -17.79
C PHE A 282 6.89 5.87 -17.48
N ALA A 283 8.03 6.50 -17.70
CA ALA A 283 9.35 5.98 -17.33
C ALA A 283 10.04 6.98 -16.40
N LEU A 284 10.73 6.48 -15.37
CA LEU A 284 11.52 7.33 -14.48
C LEU A 284 12.90 7.56 -15.09
N VAL A 285 13.20 8.81 -15.43
CA VAL A 285 14.47 9.22 -16.03
C VAL A 285 15.38 9.85 -14.98
N GLN A 286 16.69 9.84 -15.24
CA GLN A 286 17.71 10.38 -14.34
C GLN A 286 17.39 11.83 -13.90
N ASN A 287 17.61 12.08 -12.62
CA ASN A 287 17.53 13.40 -11.99
C ASN A 287 18.76 13.66 -11.11
N GLY A 288 19.77 14.32 -11.66
CA GLY A 288 21.02 14.59 -10.95
C GLY A 288 21.76 13.30 -10.61
N ALA A 289 21.92 13.03 -9.30
CA ALA A 289 22.58 11.83 -8.79
C ALA A 289 21.65 10.60 -8.74
N ILE A 290 20.34 10.80 -8.75
CA ILE A 290 19.36 9.71 -8.83
C ILE A 290 19.30 9.27 -10.28
N ASP A 291 19.67 8.03 -10.56
CA ASP A 291 19.61 7.44 -11.89
C ASP A 291 18.18 7.11 -12.32
N ARG A 292 18.07 6.63 -13.56
CA ARG A 292 16.79 6.21 -14.14
C ARG A 292 16.40 4.85 -13.57
N VAL A 293 15.12 4.50 -13.66
CA VAL A 293 14.69 3.12 -13.40
C VAL A 293 14.87 2.29 -14.67
N ASP A 294 15.52 1.13 -14.53
CA ASP A 294 15.64 0.11 -15.56
C ASP A 294 15.00 -1.20 -15.07
N ALA A 295 14.27 -1.90 -15.96
CA ALA A 295 13.59 -3.17 -15.70
C ALA A 295 12.75 -3.19 -14.38
N PRO A 296 11.74 -2.31 -14.23
CA PRO A 296 10.97 -2.23 -13.00
C PRO A 296 10.18 -3.52 -12.75
N VAL A 297 10.45 -4.20 -11.63
CA VAL A 297 9.69 -5.38 -11.20
C VAL A 297 8.66 -5.09 -10.11
N LEU A 298 8.72 -3.94 -9.44
CA LEU A 298 7.76 -3.55 -8.40
C LEU A 298 7.31 -2.10 -8.59
N VAL A 299 6.05 -1.85 -8.22
CA VAL A 299 5.48 -0.50 -8.14
C VAL A 299 4.57 -0.45 -6.92
N GLU A 300 4.69 0.60 -6.12
CA GLU A 300 3.81 0.85 -4.98
C GLU A 300 3.35 2.30 -5.00
N ALA A 301 2.07 2.55 -4.76
CA ALA A 301 1.48 3.88 -4.89
C ALA A 301 0.49 4.19 -3.78
N THR A 302 0.38 5.47 -3.43
CA THR A 302 -0.71 5.96 -2.58
C THR A 302 -1.12 7.36 -2.98
N SER A 303 -2.39 7.67 -2.79
CA SER A 303 -2.99 9.01 -2.93
C SER A 303 -3.13 9.74 -1.60
N ARG A 304 -2.75 9.10 -0.48
CA ARG A 304 -2.79 9.70 0.85
C ARG A 304 -1.73 10.80 0.94
N TRP A 305 -2.04 11.88 1.63
CA TRP A 305 -1.08 12.94 1.90
C TRP A 305 0.09 12.39 2.74
N LEU A 306 1.33 12.66 2.31
CA LEU A 306 2.56 12.13 2.93
C LEU A 306 3.55 13.24 3.34
N GLY A 307 3.05 14.46 3.55
CA GLY A 307 3.92 15.61 3.81
C GLY A 307 4.02 16.59 2.64
N PRO A 308 4.76 17.69 2.83
CA PRO A 308 4.96 18.71 1.80
C PRO A 308 5.71 18.21 0.56
N ASP A 309 6.57 17.19 0.71
CA ASP A 309 7.33 16.61 -0.40
C ASP A 309 6.44 15.71 -1.28
N PHE A 310 5.35 15.18 -0.72
CA PHE A 310 4.44 14.23 -1.35
C PHE A 310 2.96 14.57 -1.03
N PRO A 311 2.46 15.75 -1.43
CA PRO A 311 1.16 16.27 -0.98
C PRO A 311 -0.05 15.54 -1.60
N GLY A 312 0.14 14.88 -2.74
CA GLY A 312 -0.82 13.95 -3.34
C GLY A 312 -0.39 12.50 -3.23
N GLY A 313 0.45 12.19 -2.24
CA GLY A 313 1.12 10.89 -2.13
C GLY A 313 2.22 10.72 -3.17
N LEU A 314 2.60 9.46 -3.39
CA LEU A 314 3.79 9.09 -4.16
C LEU A 314 3.57 7.83 -4.98
N VAL A 315 4.49 7.61 -5.91
CA VAL A 315 4.77 6.31 -6.52
C VAL A 315 6.21 5.95 -6.20
N ALA A 316 6.41 4.76 -5.66
CA ALA A 316 7.70 4.10 -5.53
C ALA A 316 7.83 3.07 -6.65
N VAL A 317 8.95 3.08 -7.37
CA VAL A 317 9.23 2.14 -8.46
C VAL A 317 10.60 1.52 -8.21
N HIS A 318 10.65 0.19 -8.19
CA HIS A 318 11.89 -0.55 -8.02
C HIS A 318 12.77 -0.45 -9.26
N ASP A 319 14.08 -0.34 -9.03
CA ASP A 319 15.12 -0.31 -10.04
C ASP A 319 15.99 -1.58 -9.94
N GLU A 320 15.89 -2.45 -10.95
CA GLU A 320 16.60 -3.73 -10.97
C GLU A 320 18.10 -3.55 -11.31
N ILE A 321 18.45 -2.47 -12.00
CA ILE A 321 19.80 -2.22 -12.54
C ILE A 321 20.38 -0.94 -11.95
N ASN A 322 20.50 -0.90 -10.63
CA ASN A 322 21.12 0.20 -9.88
C ASN A 322 22.53 -0.15 -9.35
N ASP A 323 23.45 0.82 -9.32
CA ASP A 323 24.80 0.71 -8.72
C ASP A 323 24.80 1.39 -7.32
N PRO A 324 25.20 0.72 -6.22
CA PRO A 324 25.83 -0.61 -6.13
C PRO A 324 24.89 -1.81 -6.06
N THR A 325 23.62 -1.62 -5.71
CA THR A 325 22.59 -2.67 -5.68
C THR A 325 21.23 -2.06 -5.98
N GLN A 326 20.24 -2.90 -6.27
CA GLN A 326 18.84 -2.51 -6.42
C GLN A 326 18.33 -1.60 -5.29
N ASN A 327 17.42 -0.68 -5.62
CA ASN A 327 16.71 0.18 -4.69
C ASN A 327 15.37 0.64 -5.27
N ASP A 328 14.67 1.53 -4.58
CA ASP A 328 13.40 2.11 -5.02
C ASP A 328 13.57 3.61 -5.29
N LYS A 329 13.05 4.08 -6.41
CA LYS A 329 12.94 5.52 -6.71
C LYS A 329 11.54 6.01 -6.34
N LEU A 330 11.48 7.13 -5.63
CA LEU A 330 10.25 7.74 -5.15
C LEU A 330 9.99 9.04 -5.93
N VAL A 331 8.76 9.19 -6.39
CA VAL A 331 8.27 10.39 -7.08
C VAL A 331 6.91 10.82 -6.55
N ALA A 332 6.71 12.13 -6.40
CA ALA A 332 5.40 12.67 -6.07
C ALA A 332 4.39 12.41 -7.19
N TRP A 333 3.18 11.96 -6.82
CA TRP A 333 2.13 11.69 -7.81
C TRP A 333 1.80 12.93 -8.65
N ALA A 334 1.84 14.13 -8.05
CA ALA A 334 1.59 15.37 -8.77
C ALA A 334 2.54 15.57 -9.96
N THR A 335 3.81 15.17 -9.83
CA THR A 335 4.79 15.21 -10.92
C THR A 335 4.37 14.25 -12.03
N VAL A 336 4.06 13.00 -11.70
CA VAL A 336 3.56 11.98 -12.66
C VAL A 336 2.32 12.52 -13.38
N ALA A 337 1.31 12.94 -12.62
CA ALA A 337 0.03 13.39 -13.14
C ALA A 337 0.16 14.57 -14.10
N SER A 338 1.03 15.55 -13.80
CA SER A 338 1.25 16.73 -14.63
C SER A 338 2.00 16.46 -15.93
N SER A 339 2.69 15.32 -16.04
CA SER A 339 3.39 14.91 -17.27
C SER A 339 2.46 14.36 -18.35
N PHE A 340 1.20 14.05 -18.02
CA PHE A 340 0.20 13.59 -18.98
C PHE A 340 -0.59 14.76 -19.60
N SER A 341 -1.14 14.53 -20.79
CA SER A 341 -2.01 15.48 -21.48
C SER A 341 -3.29 14.78 -21.94
N PRO A 342 -4.46 15.08 -21.32
CA PRO A 342 -4.64 15.96 -20.16
C PRO A 342 -3.96 15.42 -18.89
N PRO A 343 -3.67 16.27 -17.88
CA PRO A 343 -3.12 15.81 -16.61
C PRO A 343 -4.02 14.78 -15.92
N LEU A 344 -3.39 13.83 -15.21
CA LEU A 344 -4.13 12.84 -14.41
C LEU A 344 -4.72 13.47 -13.14
N SER A 345 -5.75 12.84 -12.61
CA SER A 345 -6.41 13.24 -11.36
C SER A 345 -5.48 13.03 -10.16
N SER A 346 -5.43 14.01 -9.27
CA SER A 346 -4.49 14.02 -8.12
C SER A 346 -5.12 14.49 -6.81
N THR A 347 -6.45 14.60 -6.73
CA THR A 347 -7.17 15.04 -5.53
C THR A 347 -6.87 14.11 -4.35
N PRO A 348 -6.07 14.53 -3.35
CA PRO A 348 -5.57 13.61 -2.33
C PRO A 348 -6.71 13.08 -1.46
N VAL A 349 -6.53 11.88 -0.90
CA VAL A 349 -7.34 11.44 0.23
C VAL A 349 -6.87 12.23 1.46
N PRO A 350 -7.73 13.04 2.12
CA PRO A 350 -7.39 13.63 3.40
C PRO A 350 -7.04 12.50 4.36
N THR A 351 -5.82 12.52 4.92
CA THR A 351 -5.51 11.72 6.09
C THR A 351 -6.32 12.34 7.23
N ASP A 352 -7.37 11.68 7.69
CA ASP A 352 -8.17 12.09 8.83
C ASP A 352 -7.32 11.94 10.10
N GLY A 353 -6.38 12.87 10.30
CA GLY A 353 -5.78 13.12 11.61
C GLY A 353 -6.92 13.42 12.57
N GLY A 354 -7.33 12.41 13.34
CA GLY A 354 -8.64 12.36 13.95
C GLY A 354 -9.02 13.58 14.79
N THR A 355 -10.27 14.00 14.66
CA THR A 355 -11.13 14.47 15.76
C THR A 355 -12.57 14.66 15.23
N ASP A 356 -13.33 13.58 15.19
CA ASP A 356 -14.80 13.65 15.27
C ASP A 356 -15.33 12.80 16.44
N GLY A 357 -14.70 13.00 17.59
CA GLY A 357 -15.46 12.99 18.84
C GLY A 357 -16.44 14.16 18.84
N GLY A 358 -17.62 13.98 18.24
CA GLY A 358 -18.61 15.04 18.07
C GLY A 358 -19.99 14.53 17.67
N THR A 359 -20.73 14.04 18.65
CA THR A 359 -22.20 13.95 18.75
C THR A 359 -23.01 14.09 17.45
N GLY A 360 -23.61 12.99 17.00
CA GLY A 360 -24.74 13.02 16.08
C GLY A 360 -25.93 13.78 16.68
N GLY A 361 -25.97 15.09 16.44
CA GLY A 361 -27.16 15.91 16.56
C GLY A 361 -27.99 15.74 15.29
N ARG A 362 -29.11 15.02 15.42
CA ARG A 362 -30.26 15.24 14.55
C ARG A 362 -30.65 16.70 14.69
N ASP A 363 -30.82 17.41 13.58
CA ASP A 363 -32.07 18.09 13.25
C ASP A 363 -32.01 18.62 11.82
N GLY A 364 -33.06 18.30 11.07
CA GLY A 364 -33.23 18.73 9.70
C GLY A 364 -33.86 20.12 9.60
N GLY A 365 -33.66 20.72 8.43
CA GLY A 365 -34.69 21.53 7.80
C GLY A 365 -34.55 23.05 7.88
N ILE A 366 -34.38 23.61 6.68
CA ILE A 366 -35.17 24.68 6.06
C ILE A 366 -34.34 25.89 5.60
N VAL A 367 -34.51 26.14 4.29
CA VAL A 367 -34.10 27.29 3.50
C VAL A 367 -35.02 28.48 3.80
N GLY A 368 -34.46 29.67 3.98
CA GLY A 368 -35.23 30.93 3.99
C GLY A 368 -34.36 32.14 4.28
N GLY A 369 -34.23 33.05 3.32
CA GLY A 369 -33.34 34.20 3.38
C GLY A 369 -33.94 35.49 3.93
N GLY A 370 -33.07 36.49 4.08
CA GLY A 370 -33.35 37.93 3.99
C GLY A 370 -33.81 38.66 5.26
N GLY A 371 -33.10 39.74 5.63
CA GLY A 371 -33.67 40.81 6.45
C GLY A 371 -32.69 41.50 7.41
N ILE A 372 -32.29 42.72 7.05
CA ILE A 372 -31.53 43.69 7.87
C ILE A 372 -32.53 44.51 8.69
N GLY A 373 -32.20 44.88 9.94
CA GLY A 373 -32.99 45.84 10.73
C GLY A 373 -32.35 46.22 12.07
N ASP A 374 -31.95 47.49 12.18
CA ASP A 374 -31.33 48.18 13.34
C ASP A 374 -32.31 48.52 14.49
N GLY A 375 -31.85 48.31 15.75
CA GLY A 375 -32.11 49.01 17.06
C GLY A 375 -33.51 49.50 17.50
N PRO A 376 -33.70 50.09 18.72
CA PRO A 376 -32.75 50.38 19.82
C PRO A 376 -33.24 50.11 21.30
N SER A 377 -32.25 49.90 22.20
CA SER A 377 -32.01 50.27 23.63
C SER A 377 -33.02 50.30 24.83
N TYR A 378 -32.57 49.63 25.94
CA TYR A 378 -32.56 49.96 27.41
C TYR A 378 -33.81 49.79 28.33
N PRO A 379 -33.70 49.61 29.71
CA PRO A 379 -32.59 49.10 30.57
C PRO A 379 -32.98 48.28 31.88
N VAL A 380 -31.94 47.82 32.62
CA VAL A 380 -31.77 47.49 34.10
C VAL A 380 -32.44 46.25 34.79
N GLU A 381 -31.59 45.25 35.15
CA GLU A 381 -31.33 44.47 36.40
C GLU A 381 -32.38 44.20 37.54
N PRO A 382 -32.14 43.28 38.55
CA PRO A 382 -30.98 42.39 38.84
C PRO A 382 -31.29 40.93 39.32
N ASP A 383 -30.18 40.19 39.54
CA ASP A 383 -29.91 39.11 40.53
C ASP A 383 -30.35 37.65 40.34
N SER A 384 -29.31 36.78 40.35
CA SER A 384 -29.16 35.44 41.01
C SER A 384 -28.21 34.59 40.12
N GLY A 385 -26.92 34.36 40.37
CA GLY A 385 -26.23 33.93 41.58
C GLY A 385 -25.41 32.65 41.25
N CYS A 386 -24.06 32.75 41.33
CA CYS A 386 -23.03 31.71 41.59
C CYS A 386 -23.05 30.36 40.80
N ASN A 387 -21.95 29.72 40.41
CA ASN A 387 -20.50 29.93 40.55
C ASN A 387 -19.79 28.98 39.56
N CYS A 388 -18.77 29.48 38.86
CA CYS A 388 -17.74 28.64 38.26
C CYS A 388 -16.74 28.22 39.36
N ALA A 389 -16.37 26.94 39.40
CA ALA A 389 -15.19 26.49 40.11
C ALA A 389 -14.45 25.45 39.24
N THR A 390 -13.47 25.94 38.50
CA THR A 390 -12.32 25.17 38.00
C THR A 390 -11.38 24.89 39.17
N ALA A 391 -11.04 23.63 39.41
CA ALA A 391 -9.98 23.25 40.35
C ALA A 391 -8.85 22.55 39.59
N SER A 392 -7.81 23.31 39.32
CA SER A 392 -6.45 22.88 39.01
C SER A 392 -5.76 22.38 40.29
N VAL A 393 -5.08 21.24 40.24
CA VAL A 393 -4.22 20.74 41.32
C VAL A 393 -2.75 20.80 40.87
N PRO A 394 -1.87 21.54 41.57
CA PRO A 394 -0.43 21.43 41.38
C PRO A 394 0.23 20.60 42.50
N GLY A 395 1.16 19.73 42.08
CA GLY A 395 2.55 19.73 42.54
C GLY A 395 2.91 19.39 44.00
N THR A 396 3.54 18.20 44.13
CA THR A 396 4.82 17.91 44.80
C THR A 396 4.93 17.61 46.31
N LEU A 397 5.89 16.69 46.58
CA LEU A 397 6.65 16.35 47.82
C LEU A 397 6.01 15.26 48.73
N LEU A 398 6.67 14.17 49.20
CA LEU A 398 8.08 13.75 49.34
C LEU A 398 8.21 12.22 49.60
N LEU A 399 9.24 11.61 48.99
CA LEU A 399 10.27 10.69 49.53
C LEU A 399 9.94 9.58 50.57
N GLY A 400 10.36 8.35 50.23
CA GLY A 400 11.42 7.64 50.98
C GLY A 400 11.08 6.28 51.61
N LEU A 401 11.62 5.18 51.06
CA LEU A 401 12.63 4.32 51.72
C LEU A 401 12.86 3.02 50.93
N ALA A 402 14.09 2.87 50.42
CA ALA A 402 14.69 1.60 50.01
C ALA A 402 15.71 1.19 51.09
N GLY A 403 15.77 -0.10 51.43
CA GLY A 403 16.80 -0.61 52.34
C GLY A 403 16.65 -2.08 52.76
N LEU A 404 17.32 -2.96 52.02
CA LEU A 404 18.09 -4.15 52.46
C LEU A 404 17.46 -5.23 53.37
N ALA A 405 17.42 -6.46 52.85
CA ALA A 405 18.07 -7.62 53.51
C ALA A 405 18.21 -8.82 52.56
N LEU A 406 19.39 -8.96 51.98
CA LEU A 406 19.91 -10.24 51.46
C LEU A 406 20.41 -11.09 52.64
N LEU A 407 20.40 -12.42 52.43
CA LEU A 407 21.12 -13.47 53.16
C LEU A 407 20.50 -13.99 54.48
N ARG A 408 19.80 -15.12 54.37
CA ARG A 408 20.20 -16.29 55.18
C ARG A 408 20.02 -17.62 54.44
N ARG A 409 21.17 -18.28 54.30
CA ARG A 409 21.44 -19.62 53.80
C ARG A 409 20.69 -20.73 54.55
N ARG A 410 20.45 -21.80 53.77
CA ARG A 410 20.67 -23.24 54.05
C ARG A 410 19.62 -24.03 54.87
N ARG A 411 19.02 -24.97 54.12
CA ARG A 411 19.04 -26.45 54.25
C ARG A 411 18.37 -27.14 55.45
N GLN A 412 17.77 -28.29 55.09
CA GLN A 412 17.15 -29.37 55.85
C GLN A 412 15.67 -29.08 56.15
N GLU A 413 14.70 -29.87 55.69
CA GLU A 413 14.66 -31.33 55.45
C GLU A 413 14.19 -31.74 54.05
#